data_AF-A0A538EZ23-F1
#
_entry.id   AF-A0A538EZ23-F1
#
_cell.length_a   1.000
_cell.length_b   1.000
_cell.length_c   1.000
_cell.angle_alpha   90.00
_cell.angle_beta   90.00
_cell.angle_gamma   90.00
#
_symmetry.space_group_name_H-M   'P 1'
#
loop_
_entity.id
_entity.type
_entity.pdbx_description
1 polymer ?
#
loop_
_entity_poly.entity_id
_entity_poly.type
_entity_poly.pdbx_seq_one_letter_code
_entity_poly.pdbx_strand_id
1 'polypeptide(L)'
;MTGGLVAVSALAAASAAAAQRPQQVVLPGPVPYPTDSPPLVGGGVLASAYIAPGLHIASTERVRVNVDGTGKPNAIHVRQQLTVKGKGDYQVAVSGPIEDVRRGPGSQSEPGFRADQLLWAGFSPGTKQLAADIALRVPPAAPYLPLRLHLTREDGGVTLRVTNATTTPVMSYEGVVRPTEIARLLDATRRSSLAGERVKAAFATFLGTVRVPKRPLQIEAPLRVQGELDLPGQEPVAFSRVLGDGQPLSFEVHAQGSGEPDLDLSASPAPVVHLLRPPGARTWAATIGRRPIPGAELLSRLIGARFRLVRTDQYQTFLADPDADGHSRAVYEYKTVAAHGPQHIAAPARDGGGSNALVIALVILGSLVVAAGGLFVWAHS
;
A
#
# COMPACT_ATOMS: atom_id res chain seq x y z
N MET A 1 -28.71 79.95 35.94
CA MET A 1 -28.68 80.01 34.46
C MET A 1 -27.46 79.24 33.99
N THR A 2 -27.68 78.28 33.08
CA THR A 2 -26.73 77.69 32.09
C THR A 2 -25.42 77.08 32.63
N GLY A 3 -25.09 75.79 32.54
CA GLY A 3 -25.60 74.69 31.70
C GLY A 3 -24.51 74.20 30.72
N GLY A 4 -24.18 72.90 30.76
CA GLY A 4 -23.40 72.15 29.74
C GLY A 4 -21.88 72.14 29.95
N LEU A 5 -21.12 71.06 29.76
CA LEU A 5 -21.36 69.80 29.05
C LEU A 5 -20.33 68.76 29.56
N VAL A 6 -20.79 67.61 30.08
CA VAL A 6 -19.99 66.40 30.27
C VAL A 6 -20.40 65.44 29.16
N ALA A 7 -19.53 65.23 28.17
CA ALA A 7 -19.77 64.32 27.07
C ALA A 7 -19.28 62.90 27.41
N VAL A 8 -20.21 62.12 27.96
CA VAL A 8 -20.65 60.78 27.51
C VAL A 8 -19.65 59.95 26.68
N SER A 9 -19.17 58.90 27.36
CA SER A 9 -19.24 57.47 26.98
C SER A 9 -18.55 56.97 25.71
N ALA A 10 -17.47 56.21 25.97
CA ALA A 10 -17.21 54.86 25.49
C ALA A 10 -17.95 54.44 24.21
N LEU A 11 -17.31 54.66 23.06
CA LEU A 11 -17.65 53.95 21.83
C LEU A 11 -16.47 53.09 21.35
N ALA A 12 -16.79 51.81 21.15
CA ALA A 12 -16.17 50.91 20.18
C ALA A 12 -14.76 50.38 20.48
N ALA A 13 -14.61 49.68 21.60
CA ALA A 13 -13.84 48.42 21.59
C ALA A 13 -14.79 47.28 21.19
N ALA A 14 -15.40 47.38 20.00
CA ALA A 14 -15.95 46.21 19.34
C ALA A 14 -14.74 45.41 18.85
N SER A 15 -14.14 44.64 19.76
CA SER A 15 -13.17 43.62 19.40
C SER A 15 -13.83 42.77 18.32
N ALA A 16 -13.26 42.82 17.13
CA ALA A 16 -13.61 41.99 16.00
C ALA A 16 -13.39 40.52 16.39
N ALA A 17 -14.32 39.92 17.12
CA ALA A 17 -14.56 38.49 17.07
C ALA A 17 -15.21 38.24 15.72
N ALA A 18 -14.41 38.31 14.65
CA ALA A 18 -14.78 37.77 13.37
C ALA A 18 -15.18 36.32 13.65
N ALA A 19 -16.49 36.05 13.69
CA ALA A 19 -17.04 34.72 13.83
C ALA A 19 -16.49 33.94 12.64
N GLN A 20 -15.43 33.16 12.89
CA GLN A 20 -14.74 32.46 11.83
C GLN A 20 -15.74 31.50 11.20
N ARG A 21 -15.94 31.64 9.89
CA ARG A 21 -16.95 30.86 9.16
C ARG A 21 -16.64 29.37 9.30
N PRO A 22 -17.66 28.52 9.51
CA PRO A 22 -17.47 27.07 9.47
C PRO A 22 -16.83 26.65 8.14
N GLN A 23 -15.85 25.77 8.21
CA GLN A 23 -15.13 25.23 7.05
C GLN A 23 -15.42 23.74 6.90
N GLN A 24 -15.71 23.29 5.69
CA GLN A 24 -15.83 21.86 5.38
C GLN A 24 -14.46 21.35 4.94
N VAL A 25 -13.91 20.39 5.67
CA VAL A 25 -12.62 19.77 5.37
C VAL A 25 -12.85 18.32 4.99
N VAL A 26 -12.25 17.90 3.87
CA VAL A 26 -12.29 16.50 3.42
C VAL A 26 -11.49 15.62 4.38
N LEU A 27 -12.16 14.58 4.89
CA LEU A 27 -11.57 13.53 5.72
C LEU A 27 -10.74 12.56 4.88
N PRO A 28 -9.71 11.90 5.45
CA PRO A 28 -8.91 10.94 4.71
C PRO A 28 -9.83 9.89 4.07
N GLY A 29 -9.63 9.61 2.79
CA GLY A 29 -10.59 8.92 1.94
C GLY A 29 -9.94 8.31 0.69
N PRO A 30 -10.73 7.86 -0.28
CA PRO A 30 -10.25 6.96 -1.32
C PRO A 30 -9.38 7.60 -2.42
N VAL A 31 -9.12 8.92 -2.45
CA VAL A 31 -8.27 9.52 -3.51
C VAL A 31 -7.57 10.85 -3.10
N PRO A 32 -6.23 10.96 -3.28
CA PRO A 32 -5.20 10.07 -2.76
C PRO A 32 -4.65 10.54 -1.38
N TYR A 33 -3.85 9.64 -0.76
CA TYR A 33 -2.74 9.79 0.22
C TYR A 33 -2.92 8.89 1.44
N PRO A 34 -2.21 7.74 1.50
CA PRO A 34 -0.75 7.67 1.74
C PRO A 34 0.08 7.08 0.56
N THR A 35 1.42 7.19 0.60
CA THR A 35 2.46 6.35 -0.07
C THR A 35 3.69 6.32 0.87
N ASP A 36 4.68 5.43 0.83
CA ASP A 36 5.59 5.04 -0.27
C ASP A 36 5.90 3.53 -0.29
N SER A 37 5.30 2.60 -1.02
CA SER A 37 4.13 2.45 -1.88
C SER A 37 3.79 0.94 -1.80
N PRO A 38 2.52 0.57 -1.71
CA PRO A 38 1.88 -0.04 -2.90
C PRO A 38 0.75 0.85 -3.47
N PRO A 39 0.36 0.65 -4.74
CA PRO A 39 0.84 -0.40 -5.66
C PRO A 39 2.27 -0.16 -6.19
N LEU A 40 2.96 -1.23 -6.57
CA LEU A 40 4.31 -1.17 -7.15
C LEU A 40 4.32 -0.50 -8.53
N VAL A 41 5.39 0.24 -8.81
CA VAL A 41 5.65 0.85 -10.13
C VAL A 41 6.99 0.34 -10.64
N GLY A 42 7.01 -0.18 -11.87
CA GLY A 42 8.24 -0.62 -12.55
C GLY A 42 8.69 0.41 -13.59
N GLY A 43 10.01 0.64 -13.69
CA GLY A 43 10.62 1.47 -14.74
C GLY A 43 10.08 2.91 -14.89
N GLY A 44 9.34 3.44 -13.91
CA GLY A 44 8.64 4.73 -14.02
C GLY A 44 7.39 4.70 -14.91
N VAL A 45 6.95 3.52 -15.39
CA VAL A 45 5.75 3.39 -16.23
C VAL A 45 4.54 3.20 -15.34
N LEU A 46 3.57 4.11 -15.45
CA LEU A 46 2.33 4.04 -14.69
C LEU A 46 1.41 2.94 -15.22
N ALA A 47 0.70 2.29 -14.30
CA ALA A 47 -0.40 1.42 -14.66
C ALA A 47 -1.46 2.24 -15.41
N SER A 48 -2.12 1.61 -16.37
CA SER A 48 -3.21 2.24 -17.10
C SER A 48 -4.28 1.22 -17.41
N ALA A 49 -5.53 1.64 -17.37
CA ALA A 49 -6.64 0.82 -17.76
C ALA A 49 -7.59 1.64 -18.62
N TYR A 50 -8.02 1.03 -19.71
CA TYR A 50 -9.21 1.42 -20.44
C TYR A 50 -10.27 0.35 -20.18
N ILE A 51 -11.37 0.79 -19.58
CA ILE A 51 -12.49 -0.04 -19.17
C ILE A 51 -13.72 0.59 -19.79
N ALA A 52 -14.40 -0.14 -20.68
CA ALA A 52 -15.65 0.34 -21.27
C ALA A 52 -16.71 0.64 -20.17
N PRO A 53 -17.59 1.65 -20.35
CA PRO A 53 -18.65 1.95 -19.37
C PRO A 53 -19.48 0.71 -19.01
N GLY A 54 -19.70 0.49 -17.72
CA GLY A 54 -20.43 -0.68 -17.20
C GLY A 54 -19.60 -1.97 -17.09
N LEU A 55 -18.31 -1.91 -17.43
CA LEU A 55 -17.35 -2.97 -17.16
C LEU A 55 -16.70 -2.72 -15.79
N HIS A 56 -16.54 -3.79 -15.01
CA HIS A 56 -15.93 -3.76 -13.67
C HIS A 56 -14.88 -4.84 -13.57
N ILE A 57 -13.77 -4.56 -12.89
CA ILE A 57 -12.71 -5.54 -12.67
C ILE A 57 -12.54 -5.75 -11.17
N ALA A 58 -12.65 -7.01 -10.74
CA ALA A 58 -12.23 -7.41 -9.40
C ALA A 58 -10.84 -8.06 -9.50
N SER A 59 -9.93 -7.70 -8.59
CA SER A 59 -8.59 -8.27 -8.51
C SER A 59 -8.41 -9.13 -7.27
N THR A 60 -7.72 -10.25 -7.42
CA THR A 60 -7.23 -11.06 -6.31
C THR A 60 -5.77 -11.39 -6.55
N GLU A 61 -4.95 -11.10 -5.55
CA GLU A 61 -3.51 -11.28 -5.57
C GLU A 61 -3.07 -12.23 -4.46
N ARG A 62 -2.19 -13.15 -4.83
CA ARG A 62 -1.45 -13.98 -3.88
C ARG A 62 0.04 -13.75 -4.12
N VAL A 63 0.65 -13.03 -3.19
CA VAL A 63 2.06 -12.65 -3.20
C VAL A 63 2.84 -13.68 -2.40
N ARG A 64 3.56 -14.56 -3.07
CA ARG A 64 4.43 -15.56 -2.44
C ARG A 64 5.85 -15.02 -2.34
N VAL A 65 6.40 -15.09 -1.15
CA VAL A 65 7.72 -14.62 -0.80
C VAL A 65 8.49 -15.81 -0.28
N ASN A 66 9.47 -16.25 -1.05
CA ASN A 66 10.43 -17.21 -0.55
C ASN A 66 11.44 -16.44 0.30
N VAL A 67 11.73 -16.96 1.49
CA VAL A 67 12.71 -16.37 2.41
C VAL A 67 13.84 -17.36 2.69
N ASP A 68 15.04 -16.83 2.92
CA ASP A 68 16.18 -17.62 3.37
C ASP A 68 16.12 -17.93 4.88
N GLY A 69 17.09 -18.69 5.38
CA GLY A 69 17.21 -19.04 6.81
C GLY A 69 17.42 -17.86 7.76
N THR A 70 17.56 -16.63 7.27
CA THR A 70 17.61 -15.39 8.08
C THR A 70 16.30 -14.59 8.01
N GLY A 71 15.35 -15.00 7.18
CA GLY A 71 14.09 -14.31 6.94
C GLY A 71 14.14 -13.27 5.81
N LYS A 72 15.24 -13.21 5.03
CA LYS A 72 15.35 -12.28 3.91
C LYS A 72 14.67 -12.84 2.66
N PRO A 73 13.87 -12.03 1.93
CA PRO A 73 13.30 -12.44 0.65
C PRO A 73 14.37 -12.80 -0.38
N ASN A 74 14.23 -13.95 -1.05
CA ASN A 74 15.11 -14.37 -2.15
C ASN A 74 14.36 -14.62 -3.48
N ALA A 75 13.04 -14.77 -3.45
CA ALA A 75 12.17 -14.75 -4.62
C ALA A 75 10.80 -14.18 -4.26
N ILE A 76 10.17 -13.45 -5.19
CA ILE A 76 8.83 -12.90 -5.02
C ILE A 76 8.01 -13.24 -6.26
N HIS A 77 6.91 -13.97 -6.06
CA HIS A 77 5.99 -14.36 -7.11
C HIS A 77 4.59 -13.84 -6.80
N VAL A 78 3.92 -13.24 -7.77
CA VAL A 78 2.53 -12.79 -7.63
C VAL A 78 1.67 -13.60 -8.58
N ARG A 79 0.67 -14.29 -8.04
CA ARG A 79 -0.45 -14.78 -8.83
C ARG A 79 -1.54 -13.72 -8.80
N GLN A 80 -1.77 -13.08 -9.94
CA GLN A 80 -2.86 -12.11 -10.11
C GLN A 80 -4.01 -12.76 -10.87
N GLN A 81 -5.22 -12.57 -10.37
CA GLN A 81 -6.45 -13.01 -11.01
C GLN A 81 -7.40 -11.82 -11.12
N LEU A 82 -7.82 -11.51 -12.36
CA LEU A 82 -8.78 -10.47 -12.64
C LEU A 82 -10.09 -11.09 -13.13
N THR A 83 -11.19 -10.77 -12.48
CA THR A 83 -12.53 -11.11 -12.96
C THR A 83 -13.15 -9.86 -13.57
N VAL A 84 -13.18 -9.83 -14.90
CA VAL A 84 -13.83 -8.79 -15.68
C VAL A 84 -15.32 -9.11 -15.78
N LYS A 85 -16.19 -8.18 -15.39
CA LYS A 85 -17.65 -8.29 -15.48
C LYS A 85 -18.20 -7.16 -16.33
N GLY A 86 -19.24 -7.45 -17.10
CA GLY A 86 -19.80 -6.53 -18.08
C GLY A 86 -19.33 -6.86 -19.50
N LYS A 87 -20.06 -6.32 -20.48
CA LYS A 87 -19.80 -6.52 -21.91
C LYS A 87 -19.07 -5.31 -22.46
N GLY A 88 -17.95 -5.51 -23.13
CA GLY A 88 -17.21 -4.42 -23.74
C GLY A 88 -15.73 -4.72 -23.91
N ASP A 89 -15.05 -3.79 -24.56
CA ASP A 89 -13.61 -3.81 -24.70
C ASP A 89 -12.92 -3.43 -23.38
N TYR A 90 -11.76 -4.03 -23.14
CA TYR A 90 -10.89 -3.68 -22.04
C TYR A 90 -9.44 -3.69 -22.52
N GLN A 91 -8.65 -2.81 -21.93
CA GLN A 91 -7.20 -2.84 -22.00
C GLN A 91 -6.67 -2.53 -20.60
N VAL A 92 -5.82 -3.40 -20.10
CA VAL A 92 -5.27 -3.34 -18.74
C VAL A 92 -3.76 -3.44 -18.84
N ALA A 93 -3.07 -2.47 -18.25
CA ALA A 93 -1.63 -2.43 -18.08
C ALA A 93 -1.33 -2.34 -16.58
N VAL A 94 -0.84 -3.43 -16.00
CA VAL A 94 -0.43 -3.51 -14.60
C VAL A 94 1.09 -3.34 -14.53
N SER A 95 1.54 -2.31 -13.85
CA SER A 95 2.97 -2.03 -13.68
C SER A 95 3.55 -2.71 -12.43
N GLY A 96 4.84 -3.02 -12.49
CA GLY A 96 5.62 -3.48 -11.34
C GLY A 96 7.06 -3.84 -11.74
N PRO A 97 7.96 -4.14 -10.81
CA PRO A 97 9.32 -4.57 -11.14
C PRO A 97 9.35 -6.03 -11.64
N ILE A 98 8.68 -6.28 -12.77
CA ILE A 98 8.38 -7.60 -13.30
C ILE A 98 9.60 -8.16 -14.03
N GLU A 99 10.00 -9.37 -13.65
CA GLU A 99 11.07 -10.13 -14.28
C GLU A 99 10.55 -11.07 -15.37
N ASP A 100 9.49 -11.82 -15.08
CA ASP A 100 8.87 -12.78 -15.99
C ASP A 100 7.35 -12.80 -15.77
N VAL A 101 6.60 -13.17 -16.80
CA VAL A 101 5.14 -13.30 -16.78
C VAL A 101 4.76 -14.56 -17.53
N ARG A 102 3.88 -15.35 -16.93
CA ARG A 102 3.27 -16.51 -17.57
C ARG A 102 1.77 -16.47 -17.39
N ARG A 103 1.03 -17.05 -18.33
CA ARG A 103 -0.40 -17.27 -18.16
C ARG A 103 -0.68 -18.09 -16.91
N GLY A 104 -1.53 -17.53 -16.06
CA GLY A 104 -1.98 -18.19 -14.84
C GLY A 104 -3.04 -19.26 -15.14
N PRO A 105 -3.23 -20.24 -14.24
CA PRO A 105 -4.27 -21.25 -14.36
C PRO A 105 -5.67 -20.62 -14.53
N GLY A 106 -6.44 -21.14 -15.49
CA GLY A 106 -7.81 -20.69 -15.74
C GLY A 106 -7.95 -19.34 -16.48
N SER A 107 -6.84 -18.69 -16.86
CA SER A 107 -6.91 -17.44 -17.63
C SER A 107 -7.53 -17.68 -19.01
N GLN A 108 -8.44 -16.83 -19.45
CA GLN A 108 -9.07 -16.88 -20.78
C GLN A 108 -8.33 -16.01 -21.82
N SER A 109 -7.19 -15.42 -21.46
CA SER A 109 -6.32 -14.69 -22.39
C SER A 109 -4.86 -14.78 -21.96
N GLU A 110 -3.96 -14.78 -22.94
CA GLU A 110 -2.53 -14.73 -22.70
C GLU A 110 -2.14 -13.31 -22.29
N PRO A 111 -1.40 -13.13 -21.18
CA PRO A 111 -0.82 -11.84 -20.85
C PRO A 111 0.34 -11.47 -21.79
N GLY A 112 0.39 -10.22 -22.22
CA GLY A 112 1.60 -9.61 -22.77
C GLY A 112 2.53 -9.15 -21.66
N PHE A 113 3.83 -9.13 -21.94
CA PHE A 113 4.84 -8.54 -21.06
C PHE A 113 5.70 -7.55 -21.87
N ARG A 114 5.75 -6.29 -21.43
CA ARG A 114 6.59 -5.26 -22.06
C ARG A 114 6.95 -4.18 -21.05
N ALA A 115 8.23 -3.80 -20.99
CA ALA A 115 8.70 -2.65 -20.23
C ALA A 115 8.15 -2.60 -18.79
N ASP A 116 8.34 -3.69 -18.02
CA ASP A 116 7.86 -3.79 -16.63
C ASP A 116 6.32 -3.72 -16.48
N GLN A 117 5.58 -4.00 -17.55
CA GLN A 117 4.12 -4.06 -17.54
C GLN A 117 3.59 -5.40 -18.00
N LEU A 118 2.60 -5.87 -17.26
CA LEU A 118 1.68 -6.93 -17.62
C LEU A 118 0.51 -6.34 -18.38
N LEU A 119 0.22 -6.86 -19.57
CA LEU A 119 -0.75 -6.29 -20.49
C LEU A 119 -1.83 -7.32 -20.85
N TRP A 120 -3.09 -6.94 -20.72
CA TRP A 120 -4.20 -7.65 -21.33
C TRP A 120 -5.05 -6.71 -22.16
N ALA A 121 -5.45 -7.13 -23.34
CA ALA A 121 -6.40 -6.40 -24.17
C ALA A 121 -7.38 -7.36 -24.83
N GLY A 122 -8.62 -6.92 -25.03
CA GLY A 122 -9.60 -7.65 -25.80
C GLY A 122 -11.03 -7.31 -25.40
N PHE A 123 -11.95 -8.23 -25.72
CA PHE A 123 -13.37 -8.08 -25.45
C PHE A 123 -13.83 -9.03 -24.34
N SER A 124 -14.69 -8.55 -23.44
CA SER A 124 -15.45 -9.35 -22.47
C SER A 124 -16.86 -9.59 -23.01
N PRO A 125 -17.31 -10.86 -23.17
CA PRO A 125 -18.67 -11.18 -23.59
C PRO A 125 -19.72 -11.04 -22.47
N GLY A 126 -19.32 -10.55 -21.30
CA GLY A 126 -20.18 -10.40 -20.11
C GLY A 126 -19.44 -10.81 -18.83
N THR A 127 -18.60 -11.84 -18.90
CA THR A 127 -17.64 -12.17 -17.84
C THR A 127 -16.39 -12.77 -18.48
N LYS A 128 -15.22 -12.38 -17.98
CA LYS A 128 -13.93 -12.92 -18.42
C LYS A 128 -12.98 -13.08 -17.25
N GLN A 129 -12.34 -14.24 -17.17
CA GLN A 129 -11.30 -14.50 -16.18
C GLN A 129 -9.93 -14.29 -16.82
N LEU A 130 -9.10 -13.44 -16.24
CA LEU A 130 -7.70 -13.25 -16.60
C LEU A 130 -6.84 -13.70 -15.42
N ALA A 131 -5.71 -14.32 -15.70
CA ALA A 131 -4.75 -14.68 -14.67
C ALA A 131 -3.32 -14.68 -15.21
N ALA A 132 -2.39 -14.26 -14.36
CA ALA A 132 -0.95 -14.31 -14.61
C ALA A 132 -0.21 -14.80 -13.36
N ASP A 133 0.83 -15.60 -13.60
CA ASP A 133 1.88 -15.90 -12.63
C ASP A 133 3.08 -15.01 -12.98
N ILE A 134 3.46 -14.13 -12.05
CA ILE A 134 4.38 -13.01 -12.27
C ILE A 134 5.57 -13.19 -11.35
N ALA A 135 6.79 -13.22 -11.89
CA ALA A 135 8.02 -13.15 -11.10
C ALA A 135 8.44 -11.69 -10.97
N LEU A 136 8.80 -11.25 -9.76
CA LEU A 136 9.27 -9.89 -9.50
C LEU A 136 10.75 -9.89 -9.15
N ARG A 137 11.45 -8.86 -9.62
CA ARG A 137 12.82 -8.57 -9.18
C ARG A 137 12.78 -8.24 -7.69
N VAL A 138 13.56 -8.98 -6.92
CA VAL A 138 13.53 -8.90 -5.45
C VAL A 138 13.97 -7.54 -4.90
N PRO A 139 15.13 -6.97 -5.29
CA PRO A 139 15.60 -5.71 -4.69
C PRO A 139 14.60 -4.53 -4.76
N PRO A 140 13.92 -4.27 -5.90
CA PRO A 140 12.91 -3.20 -5.97
C PRO A 140 11.56 -3.55 -5.34
N ALA A 141 11.20 -4.83 -5.19
CA ALA A 141 9.90 -5.24 -4.62
C ALA A 141 9.95 -5.46 -3.09
N ALA A 142 11.05 -6.01 -2.57
CA ALA A 142 11.18 -6.41 -1.18
C ALA A 142 10.92 -5.28 -0.16
N PRO A 143 11.37 -4.02 -0.38
CA PRO A 143 11.10 -2.91 0.53
C PRO A 143 9.60 -2.65 0.78
N TYR A 144 8.73 -3.08 -0.13
CA TYR A 144 7.30 -2.80 -0.07
C TYR A 144 6.47 -3.99 0.45
N LEU A 145 7.10 -5.12 0.75
CA LEU A 145 6.43 -6.23 1.43
C LEU A 145 5.92 -5.79 2.81
N PRO A 146 4.72 -6.24 3.23
CA PRO A 146 4.07 -5.75 4.45
C PRO A 146 4.72 -6.25 5.74
N LEU A 147 5.47 -7.35 5.68
CA LEU A 147 6.21 -7.89 6.83
C LEU A 147 7.73 -7.84 6.62
N ARG A 148 8.44 -7.62 7.73
CA ARG A 148 9.85 -7.99 7.90
C ARG A 148 9.93 -9.21 8.81
N LEU A 149 10.69 -10.19 8.35
CA LEU A 149 10.99 -11.41 9.09
C LEU A 149 12.47 -11.41 9.44
N HIS A 150 12.77 -11.81 10.67
CA HIS A 150 14.14 -12.05 11.13
C HIS A 150 14.16 -13.37 11.88
N LEU A 151 14.92 -14.33 11.37
CA LEU A 151 15.17 -15.59 12.05
C LEU A 151 16.57 -15.53 12.66
N THR A 152 16.65 -15.70 13.98
CA THR A 152 17.91 -15.82 14.72
C THR A 152 18.00 -17.22 15.32
N ARG A 153 19.17 -17.84 15.19
CA ARG A 153 19.47 -19.10 15.87
C ARG A 153 20.18 -18.77 17.18
N GLU A 154 19.65 -19.31 18.26
CA GLU A 154 20.19 -19.19 19.61
C GLU A 154 20.43 -20.60 20.15
N ASP A 155 21.26 -20.76 21.18
CA ASP A 155 21.71 -22.07 21.66
C ASP A 155 20.54 -23.03 21.97
N GLY A 156 20.28 -23.95 21.02
CA GLY A 156 19.23 -24.96 21.11
C GLY A 156 17.89 -24.63 20.42
N GLY A 157 17.76 -23.50 19.72
CA GLY A 157 16.51 -23.14 19.04
C GLY A 157 16.58 -22.02 18.01
N VAL A 158 15.41 -21.63 17.51
CA VAL A 158 15.22 -20.53 16.56
C VAL A 158 14.19 -19.56 17.11
N THR A 159 14.52 -18.27 17.06
CA THR A 159 13.61 -17.17 17.33
C THR A 159 13.23 -16.50 16.02
N LEU A 160 11.94 -16.50 15.69
CA LEU A 160 11.36 -15.75 14.59
C LEU A 160 10.79 -14.45 15.13
N ARG A 161 11.31 -13.31 14.66
CA ARG A 161 10.70 -12.00 14.88
C ARG A 161 9.92 -11.58 13.63
N VAL A 162 8.64 -11.27 13.81
CA VAL A 162 7.76 -10.78 12.75
C VAL A 162 7.41 -9.33 13.03
N THR A 163 7.62 -8.44 12.06
CA THR A 163 7.35 -6.99 12.20
C THR A 163 6.51 -6.45 11.05
N ASN A 164 5.49 -5.67 11.37
CA ASN A 164 4.68 -4.92 10.41
C ASN A 164 5.50 -3.75 9.83
N ALA A 165 5.80 -3.84 8.53
CA ALA A 165 6.64 -2.91 7.78
C ALA A 165 5.84 -1.79 7.09
N THR A 166 4.52 -1.72 7.29
CA THR A 166 3.63 -0.83 6.53
C THR A 166 3.59 0.61 7.05
N THR A 167 4.35 0.89 8.11
CA THR A 167 4.34 2.18 8.81
C THR A 167 4.79 3.31 7.89
N THR A 168 4.04 4.41 7.83
CA THR A 168 4.39 5.62 7.08
C THR A 168 3.94 6.88 7.81
N PRO A 169 4.71 7.98 7.76
CA PRO A 169 4.26 9.28 8.22
C PRO A 169 3.21 9.89 7.29
N VAL A 170 2.13 10.44 7.85
CA VAL A 170 1.16 11.25 7.11
C VAL A 170 0.92 12.59 7.79
N MET A 171 0.62 13.61 6.98
CA MET A 171 0.18 14.90 7.50
C MET A 171 -1.29 14.81 7.91
N SER A 172 -1.58 15.17 9.15
CA SER A 172 -2.94 15.29 9.67
C SER A 172 -3.32 16.76 9.81
N TYR A 173 -4.53 17.01 10.30
CA TYR A 173 -4.99 18.34 10.63
C TYR A 173 -5.79 18.33 11.93
N GLU A 174 -5.81 19.48 12.59
CA GLU A 174 -6.43 19.73 13.88
C GLU A 174 -7.25 21.02 13.84
N GLY A 175 -8.23 21.12 14.73
CA GLY A 175 -9.04 22.32 14.89
C GLY A 175 -10.25 22.05 15.77
N VAL A 176 -11.06 23.08 15.97
CA VAL A 176 -12.29 22.97 16.78
C VAL A 176 -13.38 22.32 15.94
N VAL A 177 -14.02 21.29 16.47
CA VAL A 177 -15.08 20.52 15.79
C VAL A 177 -16.21 20.22 16.77
N ARG A 178 -17.39 19.85 16.25
CA ARG A 178 -18.52 19.42 17.10
C ARG A 178 -18.35 17.96 17.50
N PRO A 179 -18.23 17.62 18.80
CA PRO A 179 -18.01 16.23 19.24
C PRO A 179 -19.07 15.25 18.74
N THR A 180 -20.33 15.68 18.69
CA THR A 180 -21.46 14.87 18.23
C THR A 180 -21.39 14.53 16.74
N GLU A 181 -20.85 15.41 15.90
CA GLU A 181 -20.62 15.17 14.47
C GLU A 181 -19.52 14.13 14.28
N ILE A 182 -18.38 14.33 14.95
CA ILE A 182 -17.23 13.41 14.85
C ILE A 182 -17.58 12.03 15.39
N ALA A 183 -18.36 11.94 16.47
CA ALA A 183 -18.84 10.66 16.99
C ALA A 183 -19.67 9.87 15.96
N ARG A 184 -20.57 10.53 15.21
CA ARG A 184 -21.33 9.87 14.14
C ARG A 184 -20.43 9.41 12.99
N LEU A 185 -19.40 10.21 12.65
CA LEU A 185 -18.43 9.85 11.61
C LEU A 185 -17.54 8.68 12.03
N LEU A 186 -17.17 8.57 13.31
CA LEU A 186 -16.50 7.40 13.88
C LEU A 186 -17.39 6.15 13.79
N ASP A 187 -18.67 6.27 14.15
CA ASP A 187 -19.63 5.16 14.04
C ASP A 187 -19.86 4.72 12.58
N ALA A 188 -19.94 5.66 11.65
CA ALA A 188 -20.04 5.37 10.22
C ALA A 188 -18.77 4.67 9.69
N THR A 189 -17.59 5.20 10.04
CA THR A 189 -16.30 4.62 9.65
C THR A 189 -16.14 3.20 10.22
N ARG A 190 -16.57 2.97 11.47
CA ARG A 190 -16.56 1.64 12.10
C ARG A 190 -17.44 0.65 11.34
N ARG A 191 -18.64 1.05 10.92
CA ARG A 191 -19.54 0.18 10.14
C ARG A 191 -18.91 -0.21 8.81
N SER A 192 -18.36 0.75 8.05
CA SER A 192 -17.67 0.44 6.79
C SER A 192 -16.45 -0.46 7.00
N SER A 193 -15.65 -0.21 8.04
CA SER A 193 -14.51 -1.07 8.35
C SER A 193 -14.93 -2.50 8.71
N LEU A 194 -16.00 -2.70 9.48
CA LEU A 194 -16.51 -4.03 9.83
C LEU A 194 -17.12 -4.76 8.64
N ALA A 195 -17.69 -4.01 7.68
CA ALA A 195 -18.22 -4.54 6.43
C ALA A 195 -17.11 -4.86 5.39
N GLY A 196 -15.85 -4.46 5.65
CA GLY A 196 -14.77 -4.60 4.68
C GLY A 196 -14.93 -3.69 3.46
N GLU A 197 -15.67 -2.59 3.61
CA GLU A 197 -15.89 -1.61 2.54
C GLU A 197 -14.74 -0.60 2.49
N ARG A 198 -14.38 -0.17 1.28
CA ARG A 198 -13.51 1.00 1.10
C ARG A 198 -14.11 2.21 1.79
N VAL A 199 -13.25 2.96 2.47
CA VAL A 199 -13.67 4.19 3.15
C VAL A 199 -14.13 5.20 2.09
N LYS A 200 -15.37 5.68 2.19
CA LYS A 200 -15.92 6.70 1.28
C LYS A 200 -15.45 8.09 1.68
N ALA A 201 -15.35 9.02 0.73
CA ALA A 201 -15.11 10.42 1.03
C ALA A 201 -16.12 10.94 2.06
N ALA A 202 -15.64 11.70 3.04
CA ALA A 202 -16.47 12.31 4.07
C ALA A 202 -15.92 13.70 4.39
N PHE A 203 -16.76 14.55 4.96
CA PHE A 203 -16.38 15.89 5.35
C PHE A 203 -16.63 16.08 6.85
N ALA A 204 -15.80 16.89 7.49
CA ALA A 204 -16.02 17.35 8.85
C ALA A 204 -16.07 18.88 8.88
N THR A 205 -16.96 19.39 9.73
CA THR A 205 -17.15 20.83 9.95
C THR A 205 -16.18 21.34 11.01
N PHE A 206 -15.25 22.20 10.59
CA PHE A 206 -14.33 22.90 11.48
C PHE A 206 -14.89 24.28 11.85
N LEU A 207 -14.88 24.59 13.14
CA LEU A 207 -15.30 25.86 13.71
C LEU A 207 -14.05 26.73 13.89
N GLY A 208 -13.66 27.42 12.83
CA GLY A 208 -12.51 28.30 12.83
C GLY A 208 -11.29 27.76 12.09
N THR A 209 -10.11 28.19 12.50
CA THR A 209 -8.86 27.89 11.78
C THR A 209 -8.46 26.41 11.89
N VAL A 210 -8.28 25.77 10.75
CA VAL A 210 -7.67 24.44 10.61
C VAL A 210 -6.14 24.58 10.67
N ARG A 211 -5.48 23.70 11.41
CA ARG A 211 -4.02 23.69 11.56
C ARG A 211 -3.45 22.34 11.14
N VAL A 212 -2.27 22.36 10.55
CA VAL A 212 -1.48 21.14 10.29
C VAL A 212 -0.47 20.98 11.43
N PRO A 213 -0.49 19.87 12.20
CA PRO A 213 0.48 19.63 13.25
C PRO A 213 1.90 19.55 12.69
N LYS A 214 2.89 20.00 13.48
CA LYS A 214 4.31 19.95 13.07
C LYS A 214 4.87 18.53 13.00
N ARG A 215 4.29 17.60 13.76
CA ARG A 215 4.72 16.20 13.79
C ARG A 215 3.77 15.37 12.92
N PRO A 216 4.27 14.60 11.94
CA PRO A 216 3.44 13.71 11.17
C PRO A 216 2.83 12.64 12.08
N LEU A 217 1.62 12.21 11.72
CA LEU A 217 0.99 11.05 12.32
C LEU A 217 1.60 9.78 11.72
N GLN A 218 2.07 8.87 12.57
CA GLN A 218 2.48 7.55 12.12
C GLN A 218 1.25 6.66 11.97
N ILE A 219 1.10 6.06 10.80
CA ILE A 219 0.01 5.15 10.47
C ILE A 219 0.58 3.85 9.90
N GLU A 220 -0.15 2.76 10.09
CA GLU A 220 0.15 1.44 9.57
C GLU A 220 -1.10 0.85 8.87
N ALA A 221 -0.90 -0.12 7.99
CA ALA A 221 -1.98 -1.06 7.64
C ALA A 221 -2.00 -2.14 8.73
N PRO A 222 -3.11 -2.33 9.46
CA PRO A 222 -3.24 -3.48 10.34
C PRO A 222 -3.16 -4.77 9.53
N LEU A 223 -2.42 -5.76 10.02
CA LEU A 223 -2.21 -7.04 9.35
C LEU A 223 -2.69 -8.17 10.26
N ARG A 224 -3.51 -9.07 9.72
CA ARG A 224 -3.73 -10.38 10.33
C ARG A 224 -2.59 -11.29 9.87
N VAL A 225 -1.83 -11.79 10.84
CA VAL A 225 -0.69 -12.68 10.61
C VAL A 225 -0.99 -14.02 11.26
N GLN A 226 -0.83 -15.09 10.51
CA GLN A 226 -1.01 -16.45 11.01
C GLN A 226 -0.01 -17.38 10.32
N GLY A 227 0.46 -18.40 11.02
CA GLY A 227 1.43 -19.31 10.47
C GLY A 227 1.95 -20.30 11.49
N GLU A 228 2.93 -21.07 11.06
CA GLU A 228 3.57 -22.11 11.83
C GLU A 228 5.09 -22.03 11.60
N LEU A 229 5.84 -22.26 12.67
CA LEU A 229 7.30 -22.43 12.63
C LEU A 229 7.63 -23.85 13.07
N ASP A 230 8.17 -24.63 12.15
CA ASP A 230 8.55 -26.02 12.35
C ASP A 230 10.08 -26.16 12.44
N LEU A 231 10.52 -27.04 13.33
CA LEU A 231 11.90 -27.47 13.50
C LEU A 231 11.93 -29.00 13.61
N PRO A 232 12.89 -29.67 12.95
CA PRO A 232 12.99 -31.12 13.00
C PRO A 232 13.03 -31.68 14.43
N GLY A 233 12.14 -32.64 14.70
CA GLY A 233 12.08 -33.33 15.99
C GLY A 233 11.27 -32.60 17.07
N GLN A 234 10.49 -31.58 16.72
CA GLN A 234 9.55 -30.89 17.61
C GLN A 234 8.17 -30.76 16.99
N GLU A 235 7.19 -30.42 17.83
CA GLU A 235 5.85 -30.06 17.35
C GLU A 235 5.89 -28.62 16.78
N PRO A 236 5.25 -28.36 15.62
CA PRO A 236 5.20 -27.03 15.03
C PRO A 236 4.61 -25.98 15.98
N VAL A 237 5.24 -24.81 16.04
CA VAL A 237 4.76 -23.68 16.86
C VAL A 237 3.81 -22.82 16.03
N ALA A 238 2.50 -23.05 16.21
CA ALA A 238 1.46 -22.26 15.56
C ALA A 238 1.25 -20.89 16.24
N PHE A 239 1.00 -19.85 15.43
CA PHE A 239 0.69 -18.50 15.91
C PHE A 239 -0.38 -17.81 15.07
N SER A 240 -1.14 -16.91 15.71
CA SER A 240 -2.11 -16.04 15.05
C SER A 240 -2.23 -14.72 15.83
N ARG A 241 -1.94 -13.60 15.17
CA ARG A 241 -1.91 -12.26 15.78
C ARG A 241 -2.40 -11.20 14.79
N VAL A 242 -2.82 -10.05 15.32
CA VAL A 242 -3.04 -8.84 14.53
C VAL A 242 -1.96 -7.83 14.91
N LEU A 243 -1.25 -7.31 13.92
CA LEU A 243 -0.21 -6.28 14.10
C LEU A 243 -0.74 -4.93 13.63
N GLY A 244 -0.79 -3.94 14.53
CA GLY A 244 -1.40 -2.62 14.29
C GLY A 244 -2.81 -2.48 14.86
N ASP A 245 -3.54 -1.43 14.47
CA ASP A 245 -4.85 -1.09 15.05
C ASP A 245 -4.78 -0.87 16.57
N GLY A 246 -3.71 -0.20 17.02
CA GLY A 246 -3.43 0.02 18.45
C GLY A 246 -2.82 -1.18 19.18
N GLN A 247 -2.58 -2.30 18.49
CA GLN A 247 -1.81 -3.44 18.98
C GLN A 247 -0.32 -3.32 18.63
N PRO A 248 0.58 -4.10 19.26
CA PRO A 248 2.00 -4.12 18.91
C PRO A 248 2.23 -4.36 17.42
N LEU A 249 3.28 -3.75 16.87
CA LEU A 249 3.68 -3.91 15.47
C LEU A 249 4.62 -5.09 15.24
N SER A 250 5.06 -5.76 16.31
CA SER A 250 5.93 -6.93 16.22
C SER A 250 5.64 -7.94 17.30
N PHE A 251 5.98 -9.20 17.04
CA PHE A 251 6.00 -10.28 18.02
C PHE A 251 7.13 -11.26 17.71
N GLU A 252 7.43 -12.13 18.66
CA GLU A 252 8.43 -13.17 18.56
C GLU A 252 7.78 -14.54 18.76
N VAL A 253 8.32 -15.53 18.05
CA VAL A 253 7.95 -16.94 18.14
C VAL A 253 9.25 -17.71 18.38
N HIS A 254 9.26 -18.51 19.44
CA HIS A 254 10.42 -19.32 19.80
C HIS A 254 10.09 -20.78 19.55
N ALA A 255 10.94 -21.45 18.77
CA ALA A 255 10.90 -22.89 18.57
C ALA A 255 12.22 -23.49 19.07
N GLN A 256 12.12 -24.58 19.80
CA GLN A 256 13.29 -25.33 20.28
C GLN A 256 13.66 -26.38 19.23
N GLY A 257 14.90 -26.88 19.26
CA GLY A 257 15.35 -27.96 18.41
C GLY A 257 16.49 -27.59 17.47
N SER A 258 16.94 -28.60 16.73
CA SER A 258 18.07 -28.50 15.81
C SER A 258 17.59 -28.76 14.38
N GLY A 259 18.14 -28.03 13.41
CA GLY A 259 17.82 -28.23 12.00
C GLY A 259 17.49 -26.93 11.28
N GLU A 260 17.22 -27.01 9.99
CA GLU A 260 16.77 -25.87 9.20
C GLU A 260 15.29 -25.57 9.55
N PRO A 261 14.95 -24.31 9.92
CA PRO A 261 13.57 -23.96 10.22
C PRO A 261 12.71 -23.99 8.96
N ASP A 262 11.52 -24.59 9.06
CA ASP A 262 10.46 -24.44 8.05
C ASP A 262 9.39 -23.47 8.57
N LEU A 263 9.20 -22.37 7.85
CA LEU A 263 8.23 -21.33 8.13
C LEU A 263 7.18 -21.35 7.03
N ASP A 264 5.92 -21.46 7.43
CA ASP A 264 4.78 -21.15 6.58
C ASP A 264 3.95 -20.06 7.27
N LEU A 265 3.94 -18.86 6.70
CA LEU A 265 3.28 -17.70 7.27
C LEU A 265 2.43 -17.02 6.21
N SER A 266 1.22 -16.61 6.58
CA SER A 266 0.38 -15.74 5.77
C SER A 266 0.05 -14.44 6.48
N ALA A 267 -0.03 -13.37 5.70
CA ALA A 267 -0.43 -12.04 6.15
C ALA A 267 -1.47 -11.46 5.20
N SER A 268 -2.52 -10.88 5.76
CA SER A 268 -3.54 -10.15 5.00
C SER A 268 -3.93 -8.85 5.69
N PRO A 269 -4.29 -7.80 4.94
CA PRO A 269 -4.76 -6.56 5.54
C PRO A 269 -6.03 -6.83 6.37
N ALA A 270 -6.05 -6.29 7.59
CA ALA A 270 -7.12 -6.48 8.56
C ALA A 270 -7.96 -5.20 8.72
N PRO A 271 -9.25 -5.30 9.06
CA PRO A 271 -10.07 -4.14 9.35
C PRO A 271 -9.58 -3.40 10.60
N VAL A 272 -9.81 -2.08 10.67
CA VAL A 272 -9.57 -1.24 11.85
C VAL A 272 -10.77 -1.37 12.79
N VAL A 273 -10.64 -2.12 13.88
CA VAL A 273 -11.75 -2.45 14.78
C VAL A 273 -11.52 -1.92 16.19
N HIS A 274 -10.32 -2.10 16.72
CA HIS A 274 -9.96 -1.75 18.08
C HIS A 274 -9.91 -0.23 18.28
N LEU A 275 -9.25 0.52 17.39
CA LEU A 275 -9.18 1.98 17.48
C LEU A 275 -10.55 2.65 17.29
N LEU A 276 -11.42 2.03 16.51
CA LEU A 276 -12.80 2.48 16.26
C LEU A 276 -13.80 1.98 17.30
N ARG A 277 -13.38 1.19 18.30
CA ARG A 277 -14.28 0.70 19.35
C ARG A 277 -14.58 1.82 20.37
N PRO A 278 -15.86 2.18 20.58
CA PRO A 278 -16.25 3.11 21.61
C PRO A 278 -16.05 2.49 23.01
N PRO A 279 -15.48 3.23 23.97
CA PRO A 279 -15.27 2.72 25.32
C PRO A 279 -16.59 2.61 26.09
N GLY A 280 -16.91 1.41 26.57
CA GLY A 280 -18.06 1.16 27.46
C GLY A 280 -19.45 1.30 26.82
N ALA A 281 -19.55 1.51 25.51
CA ALA A 281 -20.82 1.64 24.79
C ALA A 281 -20.80 0.94 23.43
N ARG A 282 -21.95 0.87 22.76
CA ARG A 282 -22.05 0.30 21.40
C ARG A 282 -21.63 1.30 20.32
N THR A 283 -21.83 2.60 20.55
CA THR A 283 -21.55 3.69 19.60
C THR A 283 -20.77 4.82 20.28
N TRP A 284 -20.04 5.59 19.48
CA TRP A 284 -19.36 6.80 19.94
C TRP A 284 -20.36 7.86 20.38
N ALA A 285 -21.50 7.98 19.69
CA ALA A 285 -22.58 8.87 20.11
C ALA A 285 -23.10 8.56 21.53
N ALA A 286 -23.27 7.28 21.86
CA ALA A 286 -23.65 6.86 23.21
C ALA A 286 -22.54 7.07 24.24
N THR A 287 -21.27 6.93 23.83
CA THR A 287 -20.10 7.16 24.69
C THR A 287 -20.05 8.60 25.15
N ILE A 288 -20.13 9.56 24.21
CA ILE A 288 -20.04 10.99 24.54
C ILE A 288 -21.23 11.48 25.37
N GLY A 289 -22.40 10.83 25.25
CA GLY A 289 -23.57 11.11 26.08
C GLY A 289 -23.39 10.67 27.54
N ARG A 290 -22.56 9.65 27.79
CA ARG A 290 -22.22 9.19 29.16
C ARG A 290 -21.05 9.95 29.77
N ARG A 291 -20.04 10.23 28.96
CA ARG A 291 -18.83 10.95 29.37
C ARG A 291 -18.41 11.89 28.24
N PRO A 292 -18.43 13.22 28.44
CA PRO A 292 -17.93 14.15 27.45
C PRO A 292 -16.47 13.82 27.08
N ILE A 293 -16.20 13.69 25.78
CA ILE A 293 -14.86 13.52 25.22
C ILE A 293 -14.54 14.78 24.41
N PRO A 294 -13.34 15.38 24.56
CA PRO A 294 -12.95 16.54 23.76
C PRO A 294 -13.04 16.27 22.25
N GLY A 295 -13.58 17.23 21.49
CA GLY A 295 -13.74 17.09 20.03
C GLY A 295 -12.41 16.85 19.31
N ALA A 296 -11.32 17.45 19.78
CA ALA A 296 -9.97 17.24 19.23
C ALA A 296 -9.49 15.79 19.37
N GLU A 297 -9.81 15.12 20.49
CA GLU A 297 -9.45 13.71 20.70
C GLU A 297 -10.23 12.79 19.75
N LEU A 298 -11.54 13.02 19.63
CA LEU A 298 -12.38 12.28 18.68
C LEU A 298 -11.91 12.49 17.23
N LEU A 299 -11.52 13.72 16.88
CA LEU A 299 -11.04 14.06 15.54
C LEU A 299 -9.72 13.36 15.22
N SER A 300 -8.75 13.42 16.13
CA SER A 300 -7.46 12.74 15.98
C SER A 300 -7.65 11.23 15.78
N ARG A 301 -8.54 10.62 16.57
CA ARG A 301 -8.90 9.21 16.44
C ARG A 301 -9.56 8.90 15.08
N LEU A 302 -10.50 9.74 14.63
CA LEU A 302 -11.17 9.58 13.34
C LEU A 302 -10.17 9.66 12.18
N ILE A 303 -9.33 10.68 12.16
CA ILE A 303 -8.30 10.89 11.13
C ILE A 303 -7.34 9.70 11.11
N GLY A 304 -6.81 9.31 12.28
CA GLY A 304 -5.88 8.19 12.39
C GLY A 304 -6.49 6.84 11.98
N ALA A 305 -7.76 6.59 12.29
CA ALA A 305 -8.44 5.38 11.87
C ALA A 305 -8.70 5.36 10.35
N ARG A 306 -9.13 6.50 9.78
CA ARG A 306 -9.39 6.59 8.34
C ARG A 306 -8.12 6.46 7.52
N PHE A 307 -7.03 7.09 7.94
CA PHE A 307 -5.73 6.90 7.28
C PHE A 307 -5.25 5.44 7.33
N ARG A 308 -5.42 4.73 8.45
CA ARG A 308 -5.13 3.29 8.54
C ARG A 308 -5.99 2.48 7.58
N LEU A 309 -7.27 2.83 7.41
CA LEU A 309 -8.14 2.18 6.43
C LEU A 309 -7.67 2.43 4.99
N VAL A 310 -7.28 3.66 4.65
CA VAL A 310 -6.68 3.94 3.33
C VAL A 310 -5.39 3.14 3.16
N ARG A 311 -4.51 3.10 4.16
CA ARG A 311 -3.27 2.30 4.14
C ARG A 311 -3.57 0.80 3.98
N THR A 312 -4.61 0.29 4.63
CA THR A 312 -5.07 -1.10 4.51
C THR A 312 -5.49 -1.41 3.08
N ASP A 313 -6.25 -0.51 2.46
CA ASP A 313 -6.67 -0.63 1.05
C ASP A 313 -5.48 -0.63 0.09
N GLN A 314 -4.44 0.19 0.34
CA GLN A 314 -3.21 0.14 -0.47
C GLN A 314 -2.55 -1.25 -0.46
N TYR A 315 -2.56 -1.94 0.68
CA TYR A 315 -2.01 -3.29 0.79
C TYR A 315 -3.00 -4.39 0.36
N GLN A 316 -4.18 -4.05 -0.15
CA GLN A 316 -5.02 -4.99 -0.90
C GLN A 316 -4.56 -5.15 -2.36
N THR A 317 -3.62 -4.31 -2.81
CA THR A 317 -3.12 -4.25 -4.20
C THR A 317 -1.60 -4.14 -4.17
N PHE A 318 -0.89 -5.26 -4.30
CA PHE A 318 0.57 -5.22 -4.33
C PHE A 318 1.06 -4.77 -5.71
N LEU A 319 0.47 -5.34 -6.75
CA LEU A 319 0.54 -4.79 -8.11
C LEU A 319 -0.62 -3.81 -8.32
N ALA A 320 -0.48 -2.94 -9.32
CA ALA A 320 -1.49 -1.94 -9.60
C ALA A 320 -2.84 -2.55 -9.98
N ASP A 321 -3.90 -2.06 -9.34
CA ASP A 321 -5.28 -2.42 -9.66
C ASP A 321 -5.73 -1.67 -10.91
N PRO A 322 -6.23 -2.36 -11.95
CA PRO A 322 -6.77 -1.70 -13.13
C PRO A 322 -8.10 -0.98 -12.91
N ASP A 323 -8.86 -1.30 -11.85
CA ASP A 323 -10.16 -0.67 -11.56
C ASP A 323 -10.13 -0.03 -10.17
N ALA A 324 -9.92 1.29 -10.13
CA ALA A 324 -9.85 2.06 -8.88
C ALA A 324 -11.13 1.98 -8.02
N ASP A 325 -12.27 1.63 -8.63
CA ASP A 325 -13.55 1.44 -7.94
C ASP A 325 -13.86 -0.06 -7.71
N GLY A 326 -13.07 -0.95 -8.30
CA GLY A 326 -13.21 -2.40 -8.26
C GLY A 326 -12.79 -3.01 -6.93
N HIS A 327 -13.25 -4.22 -6.63
CA HIS A 327 -12.85 -4.91 -5.39
C HIS A 327 -11.48 -5.57 -5.55
N SER A 328 -10.56 -5.24 -4.66
CA SER A 328 -9.23 -5.84 -4.61
C SER A 328 -8.94 -6.55 -3.30
N ARG A 329 -8.19 -7.64 -3.39
CA ARG A 329 -7.73 -8.41 -2.24
C ARG A 329 -6.32 -8.94 -2.48
N ALA A 330 -5.46 -8.78 -1.49
CA ALA A 330 -4.13 -9.40 -1.48
C ALA A 330 -3.92 -10.28 -0.24
N VAL A 331 -3.23 -11.40 -0.44
CA VAL A 331 -2.65 -12.24 0.62
C VAL A 331 -1.17 -12.40 0.35
N TYR A 332 -0.36 -12.21 1.40
CA TYR A 332 1.09 -12.35 1.36
C TYR A 332 1.48 -13.64 2.08
N GLU A 333 2.09 -14.57 1.36
CA GLU A 333 2.52 -15.88 1.85
C GLU A 333 4.05 -15.86 1.91
N TYR A 334 4.62 -16.19 3.06
CA TYR A 334 6.04 -16.25 3.30
C TYR A 334 6.42 -17.69 3.61
N LYS A 335 7.36 -18.24 2.83
CA LYS A 335 7.83 -19.60 3.01
C LYS A 335 9.34 -19.68 3.02
N THR A 336 9.92 -20.40 3.97
CA THR A 336 11.35 -20.73 3.90
C THR A 336 11.60 -21.72 2.78
N VAL A 337 12.64 -21.45 2.00
CA VAL A 337 13.17 -22.42 1.04
C VAL A 337 14.62 -22.64 1.35
N ALA A 338 15.06 -23.90 1.33
CA ALA A 338 16.47 -24.23 1.43
C ALA A 338 17.24 -23.36 0.44
N ALA A 339 18.29 -22.69 0.91
CA ALA A 339 19.09 -21.81 0.07
C ALA A 339 19.67 -22.64 -1.08
N HIS A 340 19.02 -22.61 -2.24
CA HIS A 340 19.63 -23.11 -3.46
C HIS A 340 20.74 -22.11 -3.75
N GLY A 341 22.00 -22.57 -3.67
CA GLY A 341 23.14 -21.81 -4.15
C GLY A 341 22.84 -21.24 -5.54
N PRO A 342 23.42 -20.08 -5.91
CA PRO A 342 23.03 -19.35 -7.11
C PRO A 342 22.94 -20.31 -8.29
N GLN A 343 21.72 -20.61 -8.73
CA GLN A 343 21.50 -21.23 -10.01
C GLN A 343 21.89 -20.17 -11.03
N HIS A 344 23.18 -20.14 -11.37
CA HIS A 344 23.60 -19.67 -12.66
C HIS A 344 22.81 -20.50 -13.66
N ILE A 345 21.69 -19.95 -14.15
CA ILE A 345 21.16 -20.35 -15.43
C ILE A 345 22.34 -20.13 -16.38
N ALA A 346 22.99 -21.24 -16.76
CA ALA A 346 24.01 -21.20 -17.78
C ALA A 346 23.37 -20.50 -18.97
N ALA A 347 23.91 -19.33 -19.32
CA ALA A 347 23.56 -18.70 -20.58
C ALA A 347 23.70 -19.78 -21.66
N PRO A 348 22.73 -19.93 -22.57
CA PRO A 348 22.90 -20.87 -23.67
C PRO A 348 24.24 -20.58 -24.32
N ALA A 349 25.06 -21.63 -24.46
CA ALA A 349 26.35 -21.56 -25.10
C ALA A 349 26.15 -20.85 -26.43
N ARG A 350 26.74 -19.66 -26.57
CA ARG A 350 26.87 -19.02 -27.87
C ARG A 350 27.81 -19.89 -28.67
N ASP A 351 27.24 -20.69 -29.57
CA ASP A 351 28.00 -21.30 -30.64
C ASP A 351 28.79 -20.19 -31.36
N GLY A 352 30.09 -20.43 -31.44
CA GLY A 352 31.06 -19.50 -32.01
C GLY A 352 30.76 -19.23 -33.48
N GLY A 353 30.26 -18.04 -33.76
CA GLY A 353 30.30 -17.41 -35.09
C GLY A 353 31.30 -16.26 -35.06
N GLY A 354 32.55 -16.55 -35.38
CA GLY A 354 33.56 -15.53 -35.67
C GLY A 354 33.15 -14.68 -36.87
N SER A 355 33.69 -13.45 -36.93
CA SER A 355 33.39 -12.39 -37.92
C SER A 355 32.21 -11.49 -37.56
N ASN A 356 32.44 -10.50 -36.68
CA ASN A 356 31.70 -9.22 -36.66
C ASN A 356 32.34 -8.14 -35.76
N ALA A 357 33.35 -8.47 -34.94
CA ALA A 357 34.07 -7.49 -34.13
C ALA A 357 34.87 -6.46 -34.95
N LEU A 358 35.37 -6.84 -36.14
CA LEU A 358 36.08 -5.93 -37.05
C LEU A 358 35.15 -4.90 -37.72
N VAL A 359 33.87 -5.24 -37.92
CA VAL A 359 32.89 -4.32 -38.54
C VAL A 359 32.43 -3.27 -37.53
N ILE A 360 32.26 -3.63 -36.25
CA ILE A 360 31.88 -2.69 -35.19
C ILE A 360 33.04 -1.72 -34.88
N ALA A 361 34.29 -2.18 -34.92
CA ALA A 361 35.46 -1.30 -34.76
C ALA A 361 35.59 -0.27 -35.91
N LEU A 362 35.25 -0.64 -37.15
CA LEU A 362 35.28 0.28 -38.30
C LEU A 362 34.17 1.33 -38.29
N VAL A 363 32.99 1.01 -37.76
CA VAL A 363 31.88 1.98 -37.63
C VAL A 363 32.15 3.03 -36.55
N ILE A 364 32.81 2.65 -35.45
CA ILE A 364 33.19 3.59 -34.38
C ILE A 364 34.33 4.52 -34.84
N LEU A 365 35.27 4.03 -35.65
CA LEU A 365 36.35 4.87 -36.19
C LEU A 365 35.87 5.82 -37.29
N GLY A 366 34.90 5.42 -38.11
CA GLY A 366 34.33 6.27 -39.17
C GLY A 366 33.44 7.41 -38.65
N SER A 367 32.78 7.22 -37.51
CA SER A 367 31.88 8.24 -36.92
C SER A 367 32.62 9.35 -36.15
N LEU A 368 33.88 9.12 -35.74
CA LEU A 368 34.73 10.14 -35.11
C LEU A 368 35.34 11.13 -36.12
N VAL A 369 35.50 10.76 -37.39
CA VAL A 369 36.06 11.65 -38.42
C VAL A 369 35.02 12.64 -38.95
N VAL A 370 33.73 12.28 -38.96
CA VAL A 370 32.64 13.19 -39.39
C VAL A 370 32.30 14.24 -38.33
N ALA A 371 32.45 13.92 -37.03
CA ALA A 371 32.18 14.86 -35.95
C ALA A 371 33.26 15.96 -35.78
N ALA A 372 34.49 15.72 -36.23
CA ALA A 372 35.56 16.72 -36.17
C ALA A 372 35.53 17.75 -37.33
N GLY A 373 34.93 17.40 -38.48
CA GLY A 373 34.80 18.30 -39.63
C GLY A 373 33.63 19.29 -39.55
N GLY A 374 32.59 18.97 -38.76
CA GLY A 374 31.37 19.80 -38.64
C GLY A 374 31.46 20.99 -37.69
N LEU A 375 32.50 21.05 -36.85
CA LEU A 375 32.65 22.10 -35.82
C LEU A 375 33.43 23.34 -36.28
N PHE A 376 33.93 23.38 -37.52
CA PHE A 376 34.66 24.54 -38.05
C PHE A 376 33.85 25.47 -38.97
N VAL A 377 32.58 25.14 -39.27
CA VAL A 377 31.74 25.94 -40.21
C VAL A 377 30.72 26.85 -39.51
N TRP A 378 30.59 26.80 -38.18
CA TRP A 378 29.63 27.62 -37.43
C TRP A 378 30.30 28.63 -36.50
N ALA A 379 31.29 29.37 -37.01
CA ALA A 379 31.88 30.50 -36.31
C ALA A 379 31.99 31.79 -37.12
N HIS A 380 31.66 31.81 -38.43
CA HIS A 380 31.57 33.04 -39.22
C HIS A 380 30.31 33.04 -40.11
N SER A 381 29.19 33.49 -39.54
CA SER A 381 28.05 34.10 -40.24
C SER A 381 27.26 34.97 -39.27
#